data_AF-A0A836G4E4-F1
#
_entry.id   AF-A0A836G4E4-F1
#
_cell.length_a   1.000
_cell.length_b   1.000
_cell.length_c   1.000
_cell.angle_alpha   90.00
_cell.angle_beta   90.00
_cell.angle_gamma   90.00
#
_symmetry.space_group_name_H-M   'P 1'
#
loop_
_entity.id
_entity.type
_entity.pdbx_description
1 polymer ?
#
loop_
_entity_poly.entity_id
_entity_poly.type
_entity_poly.pdbx_seq_one_letter_code
_entity_poly.pdbx_strand_id
1 'polypeptide(L)'
;MNIYQHTIAKNLLIRGRSSYLAGFSAILYKRRLLNFDFITEYTIVISIMKALIATLLCVLVVTAFAAPPNFLHDNFIPIVASQQDGPNPDGSYSYGYQTGNGIQAQEQGQLFNIAKDEDALRVQGSFSYTDENGIPISLSYIADENGFHPQGEHLPVAPPIPSAILRALEYNAQHPEEDNPKAL
;
A
#
# COMPACT_ATOMS: atom_id res chain seq x y z
N MET A 1 -58.42 -81.33 74.66
CA MET A 1 -57.19 -81.98 74.16
C MET A 1 -57.04 -81.64 72.68
N ASN A 2 -55.83 -81.28 72.26
CA ASN A 2 -55.31 -81.16 70.88
C ASN A 2 -55.36 -79.80 70.17
N ILE A 3 -54.28 -79.08 70.46
CA ILE A 3 -53.78 -77.83 69.93
C ILE A 3 -52.73 -78.15 68.84
N TYR A 4 -53.07 -78.87 67.77
CA TYR A 4 -52.04 -79.31 66.78
C TYR A 4 -52.55 -79.52 65.35
N GLN A 5 -53.50 -78.71 64.86
CA GLN A 5 -53.90 -78.76 63.45
C GLN A 5 -53.83 -77.40 62.72
N HIS A 6 -53.27 -76.36 63.36
CA HIS A 6 -53.15 -75.03 62.76
C HIS A 6 -51.75 -74.70 62.21
N THR A 7 -50.85 -75.69 62.14
CA THR A 7 -49.41 -75.47 61.84
C THR A 7 -48.95 -76.05 60.49
N ILE A 8 -49.83 -76.62 59.66
CA ILE A 8 -49.42 -77.23 58.38
C ILE A 8 -49.85 -76.40 57.15
N ALA A 9 -50.84 -75.52 57.26
CA ALA A 9 -51.30 -74.70 56.13
C ALA A 9 -50.50 -73.39 55.90
N LYS A 10 -49.64 -72.99 56.86
CA LYS A 10 -48.85 -71.75 56.81
C LYS A 10 -47.42 -71.93 56.32
N ASN A 11 -46.98 -73.14 55.98
CA ASN A 11 -45.81 -73.38 55.12
C ASN A 11 -46.31 -73.45 53.67
N LEU A 12 -46.86 -72.33 53.18
CA LEU A 12 -46.04 -71.40 52.40
C LEU A 12 -45.29 -72.23 51.35
N LEU A 13 -45.90 -72.53 50.20
CA LEU A 13 -46.01 -71.54 49.12
C LEU A 13 -44.64 -70.89 48.79
N ILE A 14 -43.54 -71.60 49.11
CA ILE A 14 -42.13 -71.28 48.82
C ILE A 14 -41.51 -72.42 47.98
N ARG A 15 -42.32 -73.15 47.18
CA ARG A 15 -41.79 -74.15 46.23
C ARG A 15 -42.17 -73.89 44.77
N GLY A 16 -42.52 -72.65 44.41
CA GLY A 16 -42.94 -72.32 43.03
C GLY A 16 -42.50 -70.96 42.48
N ARG A 17 -41.58 -70.24 43.14
CA ARG A 17 -41.15 -68.90 42.69
C ARG A 17 -39.63 -68.74 42.67
N SER A 18 -38.91 -69.71 42.10
CA SER A 18 -37.50 -69.54 41.73
C SER A 18 -37.40 -69.40 40.22
N SER A 19 -37.59 -68.18 39.70
CA SER A 19 -37.18 -67.79 38.33
C SER A 19 -37.54 -66.33 37.98
N TYR A 20 -38.54 -65.72 38.62
CA TYR A 20 -39.03 -64.40 38.19
C TYR A 20 -38.20 -63.19 38.68
N LEU A 21 -37.39 -63.34 39.74
CA LEU A 21 -36.60 -62.23 40.29
C LEU A 21 -35.26 -61.99 39.57
N ALA A 22 -34.69 -63.01 38.92
CA ALA A 22 -33.50 -62.83 38.09
C ALA A 22 -33.80 -62.09 36.78
N GLY A 23 -34.99 -62.29 36.20
CA GLY A 23 -35.43 -61.60 34.98
C GLY A 23 -35.79 -60.12 35.19
N PHE A 24 -36.39 -59.77 36.33
CA PHE A 24 -36.80 -58.38 36.59
C PHE A 24 -35.62 -57.44 36.86
N SER A 25 -34.55 -57.90 37.52
CA SER A 25 -33.34 -57.10 37.70
C SER A 25 -32.64 -56.83 36.36
N ALA A 26 -32.56 -57.84 35.48
CA ALA A 26 -31.97 -57.69 34.15
C ALA A 26 -32.80 -56.78 33.21
N ILE A 27 -34.13 -56.84 33.25
CA ILE A 27 -35.00 -56.00 32.42
C ILE A 27 -34.94 -54.52 32.86
N LEU A 28 -34.90 -54.25 34.18
CA LEU A 28 -34.78 -52.90 34.69
C LEU A 28 -33.38 -52.31 34.47
N TYR A 29 -32.31 -53.12 34.54
CA TYR A 29 -30.96 -52.69 34.19
C TYR A 29 -30.82 -52.43 32.68
N LYS A 30 -31.34 -53.34 31.85
CA LYS A 30 -31.28 -53.22 30.38
C LYS A 30 -32.09 -52.03 29.86
N ARG A 31 -33.21 -51.69 30.51
CA ARG A 31 -34.00 -50.48 30.23
C ARG A 31 -33.35 -49.19 30.75
N ARG A 32 -32.49 -49.26 31.77
CA ARG A 32 -31.73 -48.12 32.32
C ARG A 32 -30.44 -47.82 31.55
N LEU A 33 -29.80 -48.84 30.98
CA LEU A 33 -28.60 -48.70 30.14
C LEU A 33 -28.90 -48.12 28.75
N LEU A 34 -29.95 -48.61 28.07
CA LEU A 34 -30.32 -48.13 26.72
C LEU A 34 -30.73 -46.64 26.67
N ASN A 35 -31.31 -46.10 27.74
CA ASN A 35 -31.63 -44.67 27.83
C ASN A 35 -30.41 -43.81 28.16
N PHE A 36 -29.40 -44.37 28.84
CA PHE A 36 -28.15 -43.68 29.17
C PHE A 36 -27.27 -43.52 27.93
N ASP A 37 -27.21 -44.54 27.07
CA ASP A 37 -26.48 -44.48 25.80
C ASP A 37 -27.10 -43.45 24.83
N PHE A 38 -28.44 -43.43 24.70
CA PHE A 38 -29.15 -42.49 23.80
C PHE A 38 -29.05 -41.03 24.24
N ILE A 39 -29.16 -40.74 25.54
CA ILE A 39 -29.01 -39.37 26.07
C ILE A 39 -27.56 -38.89 25.94
N THR A 40 -26.59 -39.78 26.13
CA THR A 40 -25.16 -39.44 26.01
C THR A 40 -24.79 -39.14 24.56
N GLU A 41 -25.22 -39.96 23.60
CA GLU A 41 -25.02 -39.70 22.17
C GLU A 41 -25.70 -38.39 21.72
N TYR A 42 -26.94 -38.16 22.13
CA TYR A 42 -27.67 -36.93 21.80
C TYR A 42 -26.99 -35.67 22.38
N THR A 43 -26.47 -35.76 23.60
CA THR A 43 -25.75 -34.65 24.25
C THR A 43 -24.39 -34.39 23.58
N ILE A 44 -23.69 -35.45 23.15
CA ILE A 44 -22.44 -35.36 22.38
C ILE A 44 -22.71 -34.68 21.03
N VAL A 45 -23.75 -35.08 20.30
CA VAL A 45 -24.11 -34.48 19.00
C VAL A 45 -24.47 -33.00 19.14
N ILE A 46 -25.23 -32.62 20.17
CA ILE A 46 -25.53 -31.20 20.45
C ILE A 46 -24.26 -30.42 20.80
N SER A 47 -23.34 -31.01 21.57
CA SER A 47 -22.07 -30.37 21.91
C SER A 47 -21.19 -30.15 20.67
N ILE A 48 -21.11 -31.14 19.79
CA ILE A 48 -20.40 -31.04 18.50
C ILE A 48 -21.05 -29.99 17.60
N MET A 49 -22.37 -29.97 17.49
CA MET A 49 -23.09 -28.99 16.67
C MET A 49 -22.87 -27.55 17.16
N LYS A 50 -22.83 -27.33 18.48
CA LYS A 50 -22.50 -26.02 19.07
C LYS A 50 -21.05 -25.62 18.81
N ALA A 51 -20.11 -26.56 18.91
CA ALA A 51 -18.70 -26.31 18.60
C ALA A 51 -18.51 -25.94 17.12
N LEU A 52 -19.22 -26.59 16.20
CA LEU A 52 -19.19 -26.28 14.77
C LEU A 52 -19.82 -24.92 14.44
N ILE A 53 -20.92 -24.55 15.10
CA ILE A 53 -21.53 -23.22 14.94
C ILE A 53 -20.60 -22.13 15.51
N ALA A 54 -19.97 -22.38 16.66
CA ALA A 54 -19.03 -21.45 17.27
C ALA A 54 -17.77 -21.24 16.40
N THR A 55 -17.22 -22.31 15.80
CA THR A 55 -16.07 -22.17 14.89
C THR A 55 -16.44 -21.45 13.61
N LEU A 56 -17.62 -21.73 13.04
CA LEU A 56 -18.11 -21.02 11.85
C LEU A 56 -18.31 -19.51 12.12
N LEU A 57 -18.86 -19.16 13.29
CA LEU A 57 -19.03 -17.77 13.72
C LEU A 57 -17.68 -17.08 13.97
N CYS A 58 -16.72 -17.75 14.60
CA CYS A 58 -15.36 -17.23 14.78
C CYS A 58 -14.67 -16.96 13.45
N VAL A 59 -14.82 -17.86 12.46
CA VAL A 59 -14.23 -17.68 11.12
C VAL A 59 -14.85 -16.45 10.42
N LEU A 60 -16.18 -16.25 10.51
CA LEU A 60 -16.83 -15.07 9.96
C LEU A 60 -16.36 -13.77 10.60
N VAL A 61 -16.19 -13.74 11.93
CA VAL A 61 -15.70 -12.55 12.65
C VAL A 61 -14.26 -12.19 12.25
N VAL A 62 -13.40 -13.19 12.03
CA VAL A 62 -12.01 -12.96 11.59
C VAL A 62 -11.97 -12.34 10.18
N THR A 63 -12.86 -12.73 9.28
CA THR A 63 -12.90 -12.15 7.92
C THR A 63 -13.31 -10.68 7.88
N ALA A 64 -14.11 -10.20 8.84
CA ALA A 64 -14.53 -8.80 8.90
C ALA A 64 -13.41 -7.85 9.38
N PHE A 65 -12.44 -8.36 10.15
CA PHE A 65 -11.29 -7.59 10.63
C PHE A 65 -10.08 -7.59 9.67
N ALA A 66 -10.14 -8.38 8.60
CA ALA A 66 -9.11 -8.44 7.55
C ALA A 66 -9.45 -7.56 6.33
N ALA A 67 -10.36 -6.59 6.47
CA ALA A 67 -10.53 -5.56 5.46
C ALA A 67 -9.20 -4.78 5.35
N PRO A 68 -8.63 -4.62 4.14
CA PRO A 68 -7.45 -3.78 3.97
C PRO A 68 -7.78 -2.39 4.53
N PRO A 69 -6.87 -1.76 5.29
CA PRO A 69 -7.08 -0.38 5.71
C PRO A 69 -7.35 0.45 4.46
N ASN A 70 -8.50 1.13 4.43
CA ASN A 70 -8.76 2.18 3.45
C ASN A 70 -7.77 3.30 3.76
N PHE A 71 -6.57 3.21 3.21
CA PHE A 71 -5.65 4.33 3.14
C PHE A 71 -6.38 5.42 2.39
N LEU A 72 -6.87 6.41 3.13
CA LEU A 72 -7.53 7.56 2.54
C LEU A 72 -6.54 8.20 1.57
N HIS A 73 -6.85 8.02 0.29
CA HIS A 73 -6.10 8.42 -0.90
C HIS A 73 -6.07 9.94 -1.10
N ASP A 74 -6.32 10.73 -0.06
CA ASP A 74 -6.74 12.14 -0.22
C ASP A 74 -5.62 13.07 -0.68
N ASN A 75 -4.39 12.56 -0.82
CA ASN A 75 -3.26 13.30 -1.36
C ASN A 75 -2.41 12.47 -2.35
N PHE A 76 -2.98 11.44 -2.99
CA PHE A 76 -2.27 10.76 -4.07
C PHE A 76 -2.43 11.53 -5.39
N ILE A 77 -1.33 12.09 -5.88
CA ILE A 77 -1.27 12.71 -7.19
C ILE A 77 -0.63 11.70 -8.16
N PRO A 78 -1.37 11.17 -9.15
CA PRO A 78 -0.83 10.20 -10.09
C PRO A 78 0.14 10.84 -11.08
N ILE A 79 1.05 10.04 -11.65
CA ILE A 79 1.75 10.41 -12.89
C ILE A 79 0.83 10.05 -14.06
N VAL A 80 0.47 11.03 -14.88
CA VAL A 80 -0.44 10.86 -16.02
C VAL A 80 0.29 10.65 -17.34
N ALA A 81 1.53 11.10 -17.44
CA ALA A 81 2.42 10.83 -18.57
C ALA A 81 3.86 10.72 -18.08
N SER A 82 4.64 9.83 -18.70
CA SER A 82 6.06 9.69 -18.47
C SER A 82 6.72 9.23 -19.78
N GLN A 83 7.86 9.83 -20.09
CA GLN A 83 8.71 9.49 -21.22
C GLN A 83 10.16 9.42 -20.75
N GLN A 84 10.89 8.43 -21.25
CA GLN A 84 12.31 8.29 -21.01
C GLN A 84 12.96 7.70 -22.25
N ASP A 85 14.09 8.26 -22.63
CA ASP A 85 14.95 7.81 -23.73
C ASP A 85 16.42 7.88 -23.31
N GLY A 86 17.19 6.87 -23.73
CA GLY A 86 18.59 6.72 -23.38
C GLY A 86 18.88 6.14 -21.97
N PRO A 87 20.14 6.22 -21.49
CA PRO A 87 21.27 6.86 -22.17
C PRO A 87 21.62 6.17 -23.49
N ASN A 88 21.74 6.99 -24.53
CA ASN A 88 22.10 6.55 -25.88
C ASN A 88 23.62 6.33 -25.98
N PRO A 89 24.11 5.58 -26.98
CA PRO A 89 25.54 5.33 -27.15
C PRO A 89 26.40 6.59 -27.34
N ASP A 90 25.80 7.69 -27.79
CA ASP A 90 26.43 9.01 -27.93
C ASP A 90 26.43 9.84 -26.63
N GLY A 91 25.92 9.27 -25.53
CA GLY A 91 25.78 9.93 -24.23
C GLY A 91 24.57 10.85 -24.12
N SER A 92 23.71 10.93 -25.14
CA SER A 92 22.47 11.68 -25.05
C SER A 92 21.41 10.97 -24.21
N TYR A 93 20.52 11.73 -23.57
CA TYR A 93 19.35 11.19 -22.89
C TYR A 93 18.21 12.21 -22.91
N SER A 94 16.98 11.73 -22.68
CA SER A 94 15.83 12.60 -22.42
C SER A 94 14.89 11.93 -21.44
N TYR A 95 14.28 12.72 -20.57
CA TYR A 95 13.17 12.26 -19.75
C TYR A 95 12.14 13.38 -19.56
N GLY A 96 10.92 12.99 -19.26
CA GLY A 96 9.89 13.93 -18.87
C GLY A 96 8.71 13.23 -18.21
N TYR A 97 7.99 13.95 -17.36
CA TYR A 97 6.80 13.45 -16.70
C TYR A 97 5.78 14.56 -16.48
N GLN A 98 4.52 14.14 -16.35
CA GLN A 98 3.40 14.99 -15.99
C GLN A 98 2.61 14.34 -14.86
N THR A 99 2.24 15.13 -13.86
CA THR A 99 1.40 14.69 -12.74
C THR A 99 -0.06 15.08 -12.96
N GLY A 100 -0.97 14.41 -12.25
CA GLY A 100 -2.41 14.64 -12.33
C GLY A 100 -2.85 16.03 -11.83
N ASN A 101 -2.01 16.70 -11.05
CA ASN A 101 -2.24 18.09 -10.62
C ASN A 101 -1.53 19.13 -11.51
N GLY A 102 -1.03 18.75 -12.69
CA GLY A 102 -0.51 19.68 -13.68
C GLY A 102 0.97 20.07 -13.53
N ILE A 103 1.71 19.42 -12.63
CA ILE A 103 3.18 19.58 -12.58
C ILE A 103 3.78 18.86 -13.78
N GLN A 104 4.67 19.53 -14.51
CA GLN A 104 5.37 18.99 -15.66
C GLN A 104 6.86 19.26 -15.53
N ALA A 105 7.67 18.25 -15.78
CA ALA A 105 9.12 18.38 -15.85
C ALA A 105 9.62 17.64 -17.08
N GLN A 106 10.59 18.21 -17.78
CA GLN A 106 11.29 17.57 -18.87
C GLN A 106 12.75 18.02 -18.91
N GLU A 107 13.63 17.13 -19.33
CA GLU A 107 15.05 17.38 -19.45
C GLU A 107 15.62 16.54 -20.58
N GLN A 108 16.62 17.07 -21.26
CA GLN A 108 17.47 16.36 -22.20
C GLN A 108 18.92 16.78 -21.99
N GLY A 109 19.83 15.82 -22.11
CA GLY A 109 21.27 16.05 -22.02
C GLY A 109 22.00 15.49 -23.22
N GLN A 110 23.10 16.14 -23.60
CA GLN A 110 23.97 15.70 -24.69
C GLN A 110 25.43 16.05 -24.37
N LEU A 111 26.37 15.17 -24.71
CA LEU A 111 27.81 15.42 -24.61
C LEU A 111 28.28 16.34 -25.75
N PHE A 112 29.05 17.36 -25.39
CA PHE A 112 29.69 18.29 -26.30
C PHE A 112 31.21 18.30 -26.05
N ASN A 113 31.98 18.22 -27.14
CA ASN A 113 33.42 18.38 -27.06
C ASN A 113 33.77 19.88 -26.96
N ILE A 114 34.41 20.28 -25.85
CA ILE A 114 34.77 21.68 -25.57
C ILE A 114 36.26 21.97 -25.78
N ALA A 115 37.11 20.96 -25.66
CA ALA A 115 38.52 21.05 -25.98
C ALA A 115 39.10 19.67 -26.37
N LYS A 116 40.39 19.66 -26.74
CA LYS A 116 41.12 18.42 -27.02
C LYS A 116 41.14 17.56 -25.75
N ASP A 117 40.48 16.41 -25.83
CA ASP A 117 40.31 15.44 -24.74
C ASP A 117 39.42 15.92 -23.57
N GLU A 118 38.56 16.93 -23.79
CA GLU A 118 37.60 17.43 -22.79
C GLU A 118 36.18 17.45 -23.36
N ASP A 119 35.32 16.63 -22.78
CA ASP A 119 33.89 16.57 -23.07
C ASP A 119 33.11 17.16 -21.88
N ALA A 120 32.12 18.00 -22.19
CA ALA A 120 31.18 18.56 -21.23
C ALA A 120 29.76 18.10 -21.54
N LEU A 121 28.98 17.79 -20.50
CA LEU A 121 27.55 17.52 -20.64
C LEU A 121 26.81 18.86 -20.66
N ARG A 122 26.05 19.13 -21.72
CA ARG A 122 25.07 20.22 -21.73
C ARG A 122 23.68 19.65 -21.52
N VAL A 123 22.94 20.26 -20.61
CA VAL A 123 21.59 19.84 -20.22
C VAL A 123 20.64 21.02 -20.46
N GLN A 124 19.50 20.75 -21.07
CA GLN A 124 18.41 21.71 -21.16
C GLN A 124 17.14 21.07 -20.61
N GLY A 125 16.37 21.84 -19.87
CA GLY A 125 15.15 21.34 -19.27
C GLY A 125 14.15 22.44 -18.98
N SER A 126 12.95 22.00 -18.61
CA SER A 126 11.89 22.89 -18.16
C SER A 126 11.04 22.24 -17.09
N PHE A 127 10.58 23.06 -16.16
CA PHE A 127 9.71 22.69 -15.06
C PHE A 127 8.53 23.66 -15.01
N SER A 128 7.32 23.16 -14.78
CA SER A 128 6.15 24.01 -14.57
C SER A 128 5.21 23.42 -13.52
N TYR A 129 4.57 24.32 -12.77
CA TYR A 129 3.59 23.98 -11.75
C TYR A 129 2.58 25.12 -11.63
N THR A 130 1.44 24.85 -10.99
CA THR A 130 0.44 25.88 -10.68
C THR A 130 0.65 26.35 -9.24
N ASP A 131 0.71 27.66 -9.01
CA ASP A 131 0.85 28.23 -7.67
C ASP A 131 -0.47 28.14 -6.86
N GLU A 132 -0.43 28.60 -5.61
CA GLU A 132 -1.60 28.61 -4.71
C GLU A 132 -2.75 29.50 -5.22
N ASN A 133 -2.47 30.43 -6.13
CA ASN A 133 -3.44 31.35 -6.74
C ASN A 133 -4.00 30.84 -8.07
N GLY A 134 -3.56 29.67 -8.55
CA GLY A 134 -3.96 29.13 -9.86
C GLY A 134 -3.14 29.69 -11.04
N ILE A 135 -2.06 30.43 -10.77
CA ILE A 135 -1.18 31.01 -11.80
C ILE A 135 -0.15 29.95 -12.21
N PRO A 136 -0.02 29.63 -13.51
CA PRO A 136 1.02 28.74 -13.98
C PRO A 136 2.39 29.41 -13.86
N ILE A 137 3.31 28.77 -13.14
CA ILE A 137 4.71 29.15 -13.02
C ILE A 137 5.53 28.19 -13.88
N SER A 138 6.37 28.75 -14.75
CA SER A 138 7.30 28.00 -15.58
C SER A 138 8.74 28.45 -15.38
N LEU A 139 9.64 27.49 -15.45
CA LEU A 139 11.09 27.65 -15.40
C LEU A 139 11.67 26.86 -16.58
N SER A 140 12.55 27.48 -17.36
CA SER A 140 13.41 26.80 -18.32
C SER A 140 14.86 27.01 -17.91
N TYR A 141 15.73 26.06 -18.21
CA TYR A 141 17.14 26.18 -17.86
C TYR A 141 18.05 25.54 -18.90
N ILE A 142 19.28 26.07 -18.94
CA ILE A 142 20.42 25.49 -19.63
C ILE A 142 21.52 25.31 -18.58
N ALA A 143 22.05 24.10 -18.46
CA ALA A 143 23.25 23.81 -17.69
C ALA A 143 24.37 23.46 -18.67
N ASP A 144 25.44 24.25 -18.65
CA ASP A 144 26.59 24.11 -19.53
C ASP A 144 27.91 24.26 -18.74
N GLU A 145 29.03 24.31 -19.45
CA GLU A 145 30.35 24.51 -18.86
C GLU A 145 30.49 25.81 -18.05
N ASN A 146 29.64 26.81 -18.30
CA ASN A 146 29.61 28.09 -17.59
C ASN A 146 28.61 28.10 -16.41
N GLY A 147 27.96 26.96 -16.12
CA GLY A 147 27.07 26.77 -14.98
C GLY A 147 25.60 26.67 -15.36
N PHE A 148 24.72 27.00 -14.41
CA PHE A 148 23.27 26.88 -14.53
C PHE A 148 22.63 28.23 -14.84
N HIS A 149 21.91 28.30 -15.96
CA HIS A 149 21.28 29.52 -16.48
C HIS A 149 19.75 29.35 -16.48
N PRO A 150 19.06 29.68 -15.38
CA PRO A 150 17.61 29.58 -15.30
C PRO A 150 16.93 30.82 -15.91
N GLN A 151 15.78 30.60 -16.53
CA GLN A 151 14.92 31.62 -17.11
C GLN A 151 13.47 31.37 -16.66
N GLY A 152 12.83 32.42 -16.14
CA GLY A 152 11.45 32.37 -15.69
C GLY A 152 10.99 33.73 -15.18
N GLU A 153 9.73 34.08 -15.41
CA GLU A 153 9.13 35.38 -15.05
C GLU A 153 9.20 35.69 -13.53
N HIS A 154 9.28 34.64 -12.71
CA HIS A 154 9.32 34.73 -11.26
C HIS A 154 10.75 34.91 -10.70
N LEU A 155 11.78 34.85 -11.56
CA LEU A 155 13.17 34.98 -11.14
C LEU A 155 13.56 36.46 -10.98
N PRO A 156 14.45 36.79 -10.03
CA PRO A 156 15.00 38.13 -9.94
C PRO A 156 15.74 38.51 -11.23
N VAL A 157 15.36 39.62 -11.85
CA VAL A 157 16.05 40.18 -13.02
C VAL A 157 17.07 41.22 -12.55
N ALA A 158 18.26 41.20 -13.14
CA ALA A 158 19.28 42.21 -12.87
C ALA A 158 18.77 43.61 -13.27
N PRO A 159 19.14 44.66 -12.53
CA PRO A 159 18.75 46.02 -12.89
C PRO A 159 19.30 46.40 -14.27
N PRO A 160 18.59 47.28 -15.02
CA PRO A 160 19.04 47.72 -16.33
C PRO A 160 20.39 48.44 -16.25
N ILE A 161 21.19 48.32 -17.31
CA ILE A 161 22.49 48.99 -17.41
C ILE A 161 22.30 50.52 -17.27
N PRO A 162 23.07 51.21 -16.41
CA PRO A 162 22.97 52.66 -16.24
C PRO A 162 23.20 53.44 -17.55
N SER A 163 22.44 54.52 -17.78
CA SER A 163 22.49 55.31 -19.02
C SER A 163 23.87 55.92 -19.33
N ALA A 164 24.71 56.14 -18.32
CA ALA A 164 26.07 56.62 -18.50
C ALA A 164 26.96 55.58 -19.20
N ILE A 165 26.79 54.30 -18.88
CA ILE A 165 27.53 53.20 -19.52
C ILE A 165 27.10 53.08 -20.98
N LEU A 166 25.79 53.15 -21.26
CA LEU A 166 25.27 53.12 -22.64
C LEU A 166 25.86 54.26 -23.49
N ARG A 167 25.87 55.49 -22.96
CA ARG A 167 26.50 56.63 -23.63
C ARG A 167 28.00 56.45 -23.87
N ALA A 168 28.71 55.86 -22.92
CA ALA A 168 30.14 55.57 -23.08
C ALA A 168 30.39 54.51 -24.16
N LEU A 169 29.56 53.46 -24.22
CA LEU A 169 29.63 52.43 -25.27
C LEU A 169 29.32 53.00 -26.66
N GLU A 170 28.29 53.85 -26.77
CA GLU A 170 27.95 54.57 -28.00
C GLU A 170 29.10 55.47 -28.45
N TYR A 171 29.72 56.20 -27.52
CA TYR A 171 30.88 57.03 -27.81
C TYR A 171 32.06 56.18 -28.33
N ASN A 172 32.40 55.09 -27.64
CA ASN A 172 33.50 54.21 -28.05
C ASN A 172 33.22 53.55 -29.41
N ALA A 173 31.98 53.19 -29.72
CA ALA A 173 31.59 52.64 -31.02
C ALA A 173 31.73 53.66 -32.16
N GLN A 174 31.50 54.94 -31.88
CA GLN A 174 31.67 56.04 -32.84
C GLN A 174 33.12 56.52 -32.97
N HIS A 175 33.98 56.21 -32.00
CA HIS A 175 35.39 56.60 -31.98
C HIS A 175 36.28 55.35 -31.87
N PRO A 176 36.40 54.53 -32.93
CA PRO A 176 37.33 53.41 -32.94
C PRO A 176 38.75 53.93 -32.68
N GLU A 177 39.49 53.24 -31.81
CA GLU A 177 40.92 53.50 -31.61
C GLU A 177 41.64 53.36 -32.96
N GLU A 178 42.43 54.37 -33.35
CA GLU A 178 43.30 54.24 -34.51
C GLU A 178 44.42 53.24 -34.16
N ASP A 179 44.47 52.12 -34.89
CA ASP A 179 45.54 51.14 -34.77
C ASP A 179 46.88 51.83 -35.07
N ASN A 180 47.71 52.06 -34.05
CA ASN A 180 48.97 52.79 -34.17
C ASN A 180 50.14 51.79 -34.28
N PRO A 181 50.64 51.50 -35.50
CA PRO A 181 51.64 50.45 -35.73
C PRO A 181 53.07 50.81 -35.27
N LYS A 182 53.27 51.79 -34.37
CA LYS A 182 54.60 52.29 -34.00
C LYS A 182 55.08 51.99 -32.57
N ALA A 183 54.42 51.10 -31.84
CA ALA A 183 54.97 50.59 -30.58
C ALA A 183 55.77 49.28 -30.84
N LEU A 184 56.99 49.41 -31.37
CA LEU A 184 58.03 48.37 -31.40
C LEU A 184 59.28 48.90 -30.69
#